data_AF-A0AAV0LQ25-F1
#
_entry.id   AF-A0AAV0LQ25-F1
#
_cell.length_a   1.000
_cell.length_b   1.000
_cell.length_c   1.000
_cell.angle_alpha   90.00
_cell.angle_beta   90.00
_cell.angle_gamma   90.00
#
_symmetry.space_group_name_H-M   'P 1'
#
loop_
_entity.id
_entity.type
_entity.pdbx_description
1 polymer ?
#
loop_
_entity_poly.entity_id
_entity_poly.type
_entity_poly.pdbx_seq_one_letter_code
_entity_poly.pdbx_strand_id
1 'polypeptide(L)'
;MADVKLLGTWPSPFSYRVILALKLKGIDYEYIEQDLSNKSPLLLQSNPVHKKIPVLIHGGNPISESMTILQYIDESWPETHPLLPADPHERTVARFWIKFAEEKLNSASMVFRTSGEEQGKAVRETVELMEILEEHAFGLLKEKEFFGGEKVNMVDLAYGVMGRWFDAIEECSGVRVIDPLKFPLFCGWAERFNEAPVIRDNLPGRKELVDFYKRRREMLLAAAAAAAALKGIDYEYIEQDLFNKSPLLLQSNPVHKKIPVLIHGGKPISESMIILQYLDESWPETYPLLPADPHERALARFWIKFAEEKLVPAFMIFRTSGEEQEKAVKEALEVMEILEEHAFGSLKEKEFFGGDKVNMVDLTYGLMGLRIVPD
;
A
#
# COMPACT_ATOMS: atom_id res chain seq x y z
N MET A 1 -33.45 -15.07 -4.90
CA MET A 1 -32.51 -13.99 -5.26
C MET A 1 -31.23 -14.66 -5.71
N ALA A 2 -30.55 -14.13 -6.72
CA ALA A 2 -29.27 -14.68 -7.15
C ALA A 2 -28.25 -14.58 -6.01
N ASP A 3 -27.40 -15.59 -5.87
CA ASP A 3 -26.35 -15.69 -4.86
C ASP A 3 -25.30 -14.61 -5.12
N VAL A 4 -25.04 -13.74 -4.13
CA VAL A 4 -24.06 -12.64 -4.19
C VAL A 4 -22.98 -12.90 -3.16
N LYS A 5 -21.72 -12.98 -3.61
CA LYS A 5 -20.54 -13.17 -2.74
C LYS A 5 -19.52 -12.08 -2.99
N LEU A 6 -18.84 -11.65 -1.94
CA LEU A 6 -17.75 -10.69 -2.01
C LEU A 6 -16.48 -11.32 -1.44
N LEU A 7 -15.49 -11.57 -2.32
CA LEU A 7 -14.14 -11.88 -1.89
C LEU A 7 -13.44 -10.56 -1.54
N GLY A 8 -13.00 -10.41 -0.30
CA GLY A 8 -12.36 -9.18 0.18
C GLY A 8 -11.43 -9.45 1.34
N THR A 9 -10.80 -8.40 1.85
CA THR A 9 -10.13 -8.45 3.15
C THR A 9 -10.45 -7.22 3.97
N TRP A 10 -10.61 -7.39 5.28
CA TRP A 10 -11.11 -6.36 6.19
C TRP A 10 -10.26 -5.06 6.29
N PRO A 11 -8.95 -5.00 6.01
CA PRO A 11 -8.22 -3.73 6.00
C PRO A 11 -8.22 -3.06 4.62
N SER A 12 -8.78 -3.70 3.58
CA SER A 12 -8.69 -3.20 2.21
C SER A 12 -9.69 -2.07 1.94
N PRO A 13 -9.23 -0.85 1.60
CA PRO A 13 -10.14 0.24 1.24
C PRO A 13 -10.96 -0.08 -0.02
N PHE A 14 -10.40 -0.84 -0.96
CA PHE A 14 -11.10 -1.26 -2.18
C PHE A 14 -12.25 -2.22 -1.89
N SER A 15 -12.08 -3.12 -0.91
CA SER A 15 -13.18 -3.97 -0.44
C SER A 15 -14.30 -3.14 0.17
N TYR A 16 -13.96 -2.09 0.94
CA TYR A 16 -14.95 -1.24 1.57
C TYR A 16 -15.76 -0.40 0.59
N ARG A 17 -15.22 -0.03 -0.58
CA ARG A 17 -16.03 0.55 -1.66
C ARG A 17 -17.23 -0.34 -1.99
N VAL A 18 -16.99 -1.63 -2.17
CA VAL A 18 -18.01 -2.62 -2.54
C VAL A 18 -18.96 -2.92 -1.38
N ILE A 19 -18.42 -3.10 -0.17
CA ILE A 19 -19.22 -3.31 1.05
C ILE A 19 -20.21 -2.15 1.22
N LEU A 20 -19.73 -0.91 1.16
CA LEU A 20 -20.57 0.27 1.35
C LEU A 20 -21.60 0.43 0.23
N ALA A 21 -21.24 0.13 -1.03
CA ALA A 21 -22.19 0.14 -2.15
C ALA A 21 -23.34 -0.88 -1.95
N LEU A 22 -23.01 -2.11 -1.57
CA LEU A 22 -24.01 -3.15 -1.28
C LEU A 22 -24.91 -2.76 -0.11
N LYS A 23 -24.33 -2.18 0.95
CA LYS A 23 -25.08 -1.71 2.13
C LYS A 23 -26.01 -0.53 1.80
N LEU A 24 -25.54 0.45 1.03
CA LEU A 24 -26.38 1.58 0.57
C LEU A 24 -27.55 1.10 -0.30
N LYS A 25 -27.33 0.07 -1.13
CA LYS A 25 -28.40 -0.52 -1.94
C LYS A 25 -29.27 -1.54 -1.21
N GLY A 26 -28.94 -1.90 0.03
CA GLY A 26 -29.69 -2.90 0.80
C GLY A 26 -29.62 -4.31 0.21
N ILE A 27 -28.50 -4.67 -0.43
CA ILE A 27 -28.30 -5.98 -1.05
C ILE A 27 -27.61 -6.91 -0.05
N ASP A 28 -28.21 -8.07 0.19
CA ASP A 28 -27.62 -9.14 0.99
C ASP A 28 -26.50 -9.86 0.21
N TYR A 29 -25.42 -10.22 0.91
CA TYR A 29 -24.27 -10.90 0.32
C TYR A 29 -23.52 -11.75 1.35
N GLU A 30 -22.83 -12.78 0.87
CA GLU A 30 -21.84 -13.55 1.63
C GLU A 30 -20.48 -12.85 1.53
N TYR A 31 -19.86 -12.49 2.65
CA TYR A 31 -18.49 -11.97 2.67
C TYR A 31 -17.50 -13.12 2.92
N ILE A 32 -16.50 -13.25 2.06
CA ILE A 32 -15.48 -14.30 2.14
C ILE A 32 -14.11 -13.63 2.29
N GLU A 33 -13.63 -13.58 3.54
CA GLU A 33 -12.30 -13.07 3.88
C GLU A 33 -11.20 -13.82 3.11
N GLN A 34 -10.28 -13.08 2.50
CA GLN A 34 -9.14 -13.60 1.77
C GLN A 34 -7.83 -13.32 2.51
N ASP A 35 -6.96 -14.33 2.54
CA ASP A 35 -5.56 -14.16 2.90
C ASP A 35 -4.76 -13.76 1.65
N LEU A 36 -4.20 -12.54 1.65
CA LEU A 36 -3.41 -12.05 0.52
C LEU A 36 -1.97 -12.58 0.50
N SER A 37 -1.49 -13.12 1.62
CA SER A 37 -0.20 -13.83 1.69
C SER A 37 -0.30 -15.26 1.15
N ASN A 38 -1.49 -15.86 1.21
CA ASN A 38 -1.80 -17.18 0.68
C ASN A 38 -3.14 -17.18 -0.06
N LYS A 39 -3.11 -16.70 -1.31
CA LYS A 39 -4.32 -16.47 -2.12
C LYS A 39 -5.08 -17.76 -2.38
N SER A 40 -6.37 -17.78 -2.04
CA SER A 40 -7.22 -18.96 -2.19
C SER A 40 -7.39 -19.39 -3.66
N PRO A 41 -7.63 -20.70 -3.93
CA PRO A 41 -7.98 -21.16 -5.28
C PRO A 41 -9.20 -20.45 -5.85
N LEU A 42 -10.18 -20.12 -5.00
CA LEU A 42 -11.39 -19.38 -5.40
C LEU A 42 -11.02 -17.98 -5.93
N LEU A 43 -10.15 -17.24 -5.25
CA LEU A 43 -9.69 -15.93 -5.71
C LEU A 43 -8.91 -16.04 -7.03
N LEU A 44 -7.99 -17.00 -7.12
CA LEU A 44 -7.17 -17.21 -8.31
C LEU A 44 -8.00 -17.62 -9.53
N GLN A 45 -9.06 -18.41 -9.32
CA GLN A 45 -10.01 -18.77 -10.38
C GLN A 45 -10.92 -17.61 -10.76
N SER A 46 -11.35 -16.80 -9.79
CA SER A 46 -12.32 -15.71 -10.02
C SER A 46 -11.69 -14.46 -10.63
N ASN A 47 -10.40 -14.21 -10.37
CA ASN A 47 -9.62 -13.13 -10.97
C ASN A 47 -8.25 -13.65 -11.43
N PRO A 48 -8.18 -14.44 -12.52
CA PRO A 48 -6.93 -15.06 -12.96
C PRO A 48 -5.92 -14.05 -13.52
N VAL A 49 -6.40 -12.89 -13.98
CA VAL A 49 -5.58 -11.83 -14.60
C VAL A 49 -4.81 -11.06 -13.52
N HIS A 50 -5.51 -10.46 -12.57
CA HIS A 50 -4.88 -9.60 -11.57
C HIS A 50 -4.62 -10.33 -10.25
N LYS A 51 -5.39 -11.38 -9.94
CA LYS A 51 -5.31 -12.13 -8.67
C LYS A 51 -5.46 -11.21 -7.46
N LYS A 52 -6.30 -10.18 -7.58
CA LYS A 52 -6.55 -9.15 -6.57
C LYS A 52 -7.98 -9.19 -6.06
N ILE A 53 -8.16 -8.64 -4.86
CA ILE A 53 -9.45 -8.30 -4.28
C ILE A 53 -9.78 -6.82 -4.52
N PRO A 54 -11.05 -6.40 -4.43
CA PRO A 54 -12.25 -7.24 -4.27
C PRO A 54 -12.64 -7.99 -5.55
N VAL A 55 -13.38 -9.08 -5.38
CA VAL A 55 -14.11 -9.78 -6.46
C VAL A 55 -15.54 -10.01 -6.01
N LEU A 56 -16.51 -9.51 -6.79
CA LEU A 56 -17.93 -9.79 -6.60
C LEU A 56 -18.32 -10.99 -7.45
N ILE A 57 -18.96 -12.00 -6.88
CA ILE A 57 -19.50 -13.14 -7.62
C ILE A 57 -21.03 -13.04 -7.55
N HIS A 58 -21.68 -12.84 -8.69
CA HIS A 58 -23.13 -12.75 -8.79
C HIS A 58 -23.67 -13.84 -9.71
N GLY A 59 -24.43 -14.78 -9.16
CA GLY A 59 -24.96 -15.91 -9.92
C GLY A 59 -23.87 -16.79 -10.55
N GLY A 60 -22.72 -16.92 -9.88
CA GLY A 60 -21.56 -17.68 -10.37
C GLY A 60 -20.63 -16.91 -11.31
N ASN A 61 -20.96 -15.67 -11.69
CA ASN A 61 -20.12 -14.86 -12.58
C ASN A 61 -19.25 -13.91 -11.75
N PRO A 62 -17.91 -13.98 -11.85
CA PRO A 62 -17.02 -13.06 -11.15
C PRO A 62 -16.88 -11.71 -11.87
N ILE A 63 -16.89 -10.63 -11.11
CA ILE A 63 -16.60 -9.25 -11.52
C ILE A 63 -15.46 -8.74 -10.65
N SER A 64 -14.40 -8.26 -11.29
CA SER A 64 -13.19 -7.72 -10.64
C SER A 64 -13.10 -6.20 -10.80
N GLU A 65 -12.16 -5.58 -10.09
CA GLU A 65 -11.93 -4.12 -10.00
C GLU A 65 -13.04 -3.38 -9.25
N SER A 66 -12.69 -2.73 -8.13
CA SER A 66 -13.66 -2.14 -7.21
C SER A 66 -14.63 -1.15 -7.88
N MET A 67 -14.15 -0.26 -8.76
CA MET A 67 -15.02 0.71 -9.44
C MET A 67 -15.87 0.09 -10.57
N THR A 68 -15.39 -0.98 -11.20
CA THR A 68 -16.18 -1.76 -12.16
C THR A 68 -17.29 -2.53 -11.44
N ILE A 69 -16.98 -3.11 -10.28
CA ILE A 69 -17.96 -3.75 -9.40
C ILE A 69 -19.03 -2.75 -8.96
N LEU A 70 -18.66 -1.52 -8.59
CA LEU A 70 -19.62 -0.47 -8.21
C LEU A 70 -20.56 -0.11 -9.37
N GLN A 71 -20.05 -0.02 -10.61
CA GLN A 71 -20.87 0.20 -11.80
C GLN A 71 -21.84 -0.96 -12.04
N TYR A 72 -21.34 -2.20 -11.95
CA TYR A 72 -22.16 -3.39 -12.08
C TYR A 72 -23.29 -3.44 -11.04
N ILE A 73 -22.98 -3.09 -9.79
CA ILE A 73 -23.96 -2.98 -8.70
C ILE A 73 -24.99 -1.90 -9.01
N ASP A 74 -24.58 -0.76 -9.56
CA ASP A 74 -25.52 0.31 -9.93
C ASP A 74 -26.48 -0.08 -11.05
N GLU A 75 -25.97 -0.78 -12.06
CA GLU A 75 -26.74 -1.22 -13.23
C GLU A 75 -27.63 -2.45 -12.95
N SER A 76 -27.19 -3.35 -12.06
CA SER A 76 -27.93 -4.58 -11.72
C SER A 76 -29.10 -4.32 -10.79
N TRP A 77 -29.02 -3.26 -9.97
CA TRP A 77 -30.07 -2.85 -9.03
C TRP A 77 -30.37 -1.36 -9.18
N PRO A 78 -30.99 -0.93 -10.30
CA PRO A 78 -31.23 0.49 -10.59
C PRO A 78 -32.38 1.08 -9.76
N GLU A 79 -33.28 0.23 -9.24
CA GLU A 79 -34.47 0.64 -8.46
C GLU A 79 -34.16 0.97 -6.99
N THR A 80 -32.95 0.68 -6.52
CA THR A 80 -32.49 1.00 -5.16
C THR A 80 -31.71 2.31 -5.16
N HIS A 81 -30.93 2.58 -4.11
CA HIS A 81 -30.07 3.76 -4.00
C HIS A 81 -29.19 3.97 -5.26
N PRO A 82 -29.40 5.02 -6.08
CA PRO A 82 -28.60 5.27 -7.27
C PRO A 82 -27.20 5.76 -6.89
N LEU A 83 -26.16 5.17 -7.48
CA LEU A 83 -24.76 5.55 -7.23
C LEU A 83 -24.23 6.53 -8.29
N LEU A 84 -24.82 6.58 -9.48
CA LEU A 84 -24.52 7.59 -10.49
C LEU A 84 -25.72 8.50 -10.79
N PRO A 85 -25.49 9.77 -11.14
CA PRO A 85 -26.55 10.68 -11.57
C PRO A 85 -27.32 10.15 -12.80
N ALA A 86 -28.59 10.53 -12.92
CA ALA A 86 -29.43 10.21 -14.08
C ALA A 86 -29.05 11.04 -15.32
N ASP A 87 -28.73 12.32 -15.10
CA ASP A 87 -28.37 13.27 -16.15
C ASP A 87 -27.04 12.87 -16.82
N PRO A 88 -26.95 12.84 -18.16
CA PRO A 88 -25.74 12.46 -18.87
C PRO A 88 -24.52 13.34 -18.57
N HIS A 89 -24.72 14.65 -18.39
CA HIS A 89 -23.62 15.57 -18.11
C HIS A 89 -23.10 15.36 -16.70
N GLU A 90 -23.97 15.33 -15.69
CA GLU A 90 -23.58 15.07 -14.30
C GLU A 90 -22.93 13.70 -14.14
N ARG A 91 -23.45 12.66 -14.82
CA ARG A 91 -22.85 11.33 -14.84
C ARG A 91 -21.44 11.33 -15.43
N THR A 92 -21.21 12.12 -16.47
CA THR A 92 -19.89 12.26 -17.10
C THR A 92 -18.91 12.96 -16.16
N VAL A 93 -19.34 14.02 -15.47
CA VAL A 93 -18.55 14.71 -14.45
C VAL A 93 -18.21 13.78 -13.28
N ALA A 94 -19.16 12.97 -12.82
CA ALA A 94 -18.91 11.96 -11.78
C ALA A 94 -17.83 10.95 -12.23
N ARG A 95 -17.91 10.44 -13.46
CA ARG A 95 -16.92 9.51 -14.02
C ARG A 95 -15.53 10.13 -14.15
N PHE A 96 -15.43 11.43 -14.46
CA PHE A 96 -14.16 12.15 -14.47
C PHE A 96 -13.49 12.11 -13.09
N TRP A 97 -14.22 12.46 -12.03
CA TRP A 97 -13.67 12.48 -10.67
C TRP A 97 -13.34 11.08 -10.13
N ILE A 98 -14.14 10.07 -10.48
CA ILE A 98 -13.82 8.67 -10.18
C ILE A 98 -12.48 8.28 -10.82
N LYS A 99 -12.31 8.56 -12.12
CA LYS A 99 -11.08 8.25 -12.84
C LYS A 99 -9.88 9.00 -12.24
N PHE A 100 -10.05 10.26 -11.88
CA PHE A 100 -9.02 11.05 -11.21
C PHE A 100 -8.59 10.42 -9.88
N ALA A 101 -9.55 9.95 -9.08
CA ALA A 101 -9.27 9.24 -7.83
C ALA A 101 -8.49 7.93 -8.08
N GLU A 102 -8.83 7.14 -9.10
CA GLU A 102 -8.12 5.90 -9.40
C GLU A 102 -6.67 6.14 -9.84
N GLU A 103 -6.42 7.17 -10.63
CA GLU A 103 -5.09 7.47 -11.15
C GLU A 103 -4.17 8.12 -10.11
N LYS A 104 -4.71 8.99 -9.25
CA LYS A 104 -3.88 9.88 -8.41
C LYS A 104 -3.77 9.45 -6.95
N LEU A 105 -4.68 8.62 -6.44
CA LEU A 105 -4.64 8.19 -5.03
C LEU A 105 -3.62 7.11 -4.71
N ASN A 106 -3.00 6.53 -5.73
CA ASN A 106 -1.84 5.65 -5.55
C ASN A 106 -0.65 6.38 -4.93
N SER A 107 -0.50 7.71 -5.11
CA SER A 107 0.59 8.49 -4.52
C SER A 107 0.58 8.47 -2.99
N ALA A 108 -0.60 8.42 -2.36
CA ALA A 108 -0.74 8.31 -0.91
C ALA A 108 -0.19 6.98 -0.36
N SER A 109 -0.17 5.92 -1.17
CA SER A 109 0.47 4.65 -0.78
C SER A 109 1.97 4.81 -0.57
N MET A 110 2.62 5.74 -1.27
CA MET A 110 4.06 5.99 -1.13
C MET A 110 4.41 6.66 0.19
N VAL A 111 3.52 7.51 0.72
CA VAL A 111 3.68 8.11 2.07
C VAL A 111 3.79 7.02 3.14
N PHE A 112 2.99 5.97 2.99
CA PHE A 112 2.99 4.81 3.88
C PHE A 112 4.22 3.89 3.66
N ARG A 113 4.52 3.56 2.40
CA ARG A 113 5.52 2.54 2.01
C ARG A 113 6.99 3.03 2.08
N THR A 114 7.24 4.31 2.29
CA THR A 114 8.58 4.91 2.28
C THR A 114 8.94 5.65 3.58
N SER A 115 10.21 6.06 3.69
CA SER A 115 10.75 6.83 4.83
C SER A 115 11.78 7.86 4.38
N GLY A 116 11.98 8.93 5.17
CA GLY A 116 13.05 9.91 4.94
C GLY A 116 12.78 10.82 3.74
N GLU A 117 13.78 11.04 2.89
CA GLU A 117 13.67 11.98 1.75
C GLU A 117 12.60 11.57 0.74
N GLU A 118 12.48 10.27 0.47
CA GLU A 118 11.47 9.73 -0.44
C GLU A 118 10.05 9.93 0.11
N GLN A 119 9.86 9.72 1.41
CA GLN A 119 8.59 9.99 2.08
C GLN A 119 8.27 11.48 2.07
N GLY A 120 9.27 12.35 2.29
CA GLY A 120 9.10 13.79 2.18
C GLY A 120 8.68 14.25 0.78
N LYS A 121 9.19 13.59 -0.28
CA LYS A 121 8.72 13.83 -1.66
C LYS A 121 7.28 13.36 -1.84
N ALA A 122 6.95 12.14 -1.42
CA ALA A 122 5.59 11.61 -1.51
C ALA A 122 4.56 12.47 -0.74
N VAL A 123 4.96 13.03 0.41
CA VAL A 123 4.13 13.96 1.18
C VAL A 123 3.86 15.23 0.36
N ARG A 124 4.88 15.84 -0.26
CA ARG A 124 4.69 17.04 -1.10
C ARG A 124 3.76 16.77 -2.28
N GLU A 125 3.98 15.67 -3.00
CA GLU A 125 3.12 15.27 -4.14
C GLU A 125 1.67 15.00 -3.69
N THR A 126 1.49 14.39 -2.51
CA THR A 126 0.15 14.16 -1.96
C THR A 126 -0.51 15.47 -1.52
N VAL A 127 0.26 16.41 -0.95
CA VAL A 127 -0.25 17.75 -0.58
C VAL A 127 -0.68 18.54 -1.84
N GLU A 128 0.13 18.54 -2.90
CA GLU A 128 -0.23 19.18 -4.18
C GLU A 128 -1.49 18.56 -4.79
N LEU A 129 -1.62 17.23 -4.71
CA LEU A 129 -2.84 16.54 -5.13
C LEU A 129 -4.05 16.96 -4.28
N MET A 130 -3.89 17.08 -2.97
CA MET A 130 -4.96 17.52 -2.07
C MET A 130 -5.36 18.96 -2.32
N GLU A 131 -4.45 19.85 -2.73
CA GLU A 131 -4.79 21.22 -3.15
C GLU A 131 -5.70 21.23 -4.38
N ILE A 132 -5.36 20.42 -5.40
CA ILE A 132 -6.19 20.26 -6.61
C ILE A 132 -7.58 19.72 -6.24
N LEU A 133 -7.65 18.74 -5.36
CA LEU A 133 -8.92 18.15 -4.92
C LEU A 133 -9.74 19.13 -4.09
N GLU A 134 -9.12 19.87 -3.17
CA GLU A 134 -9.78 20.88 -2.35
C GLU A 134 -10.43 21.95 -3.23
N GLU A 135 -9.70 22.49 -4.20
CA GLU A 135 -10.19 23.54 -5.09
C GLU A 135 -11.24 23.02 -6.09
N HIS A 136 -10.95 21.91 -6.76
CA HIS A 136 -11.71 21.51 -7.95
C HIS A 136 -12.67 20.36 -7.72
N ALA A 137 -12.42 19.45 -6.77
CA ALA A 137 -13.34 18.37 -6.45
C ALA A 137 -14.28 18.79 -5.32
N PHE A 138 -13.74 19.05 -4.12
CA PHE A 138 -14.51 19.42 -2.94
C PHE A 138 -15.10 20.83 -3.06
N GLY A 139 -14.46 21.75 -3.80
CA GLY A 139 -15.03 23.04 -4.16
C GLY A 139 -16.35 22.95 -4.96
N LEU A 140 -16.63 21.83 -5.64
CA LEU A 140 -17.90 21.60 -6.34
C LEU A 140 -19.05 21.27 -5.41
N LEU A 141 -18.77 20.83 -4.17
CA LEU A 141 -19.80 20.49 -3.21
C LEU A 141 -20.67 21.73 -2.90
N LYS A 142 -20.08 22.93 -2.83
CA LYS A 142 -20.81 24.16 -2.44
C LYS A 142 -21.61 23.92 -1.15
N GLU A 143 -22.94 23.86 -1.24
CA GLU A 143 -23.88 23.59 -0.14
C GLU A 143 -24.30 22.11 -0.03
N LYS A 144 -23.84 21.25 -0.94
CA LYS A 144 -24.14 19.81 -0.93
C LYS A 144 -23.38 19.10 0.19
N GLU A 145 -24.03 18.15 0.83
CA GLU A 145 -23.40 17.33 1.87
C GLU A 145 -22.36 16.36 1.28
N PHE A 146 -22.67 15.80 0.11
CA PHE A 146 -21.92 14.78 -0.63
C PHE A 146 -21.80 15.13 -2.12
N PHE A 147 -20.93 14.44 -2.86
CA PHE A 147 -20.85 14.58 -4.32
C PHE A 147 -22.18 14.20 -4.99
N GLY A 148 -22.95 13.31 -4.37
CA GLY A 148 -24.32 12.98 -4.75
C GLY A 148 -25.40 13.95 -4.30
N GLY A 149 -25.06 15.09 -3.71
CA GLY A 149 -26.03 16.02 -3.13
C GLY A 149 -26.32 15.67 -1.67
N GLU A 150 -27.53 15.19 -1.39
CA GLU A 150 -27.99 14.76 -0.05
C GLU A 150 -27.62 13.31 0.28
N LYS A 151 -27.13 12.56 -0.71
CA LYS A 151 -26.85 11.12 -0.59
C LYS A 151 -25.45 10.81 -1.07
N VAL A 152 -24.79 9.88 -0.39
CA VAL A 152 -23.51 9.29 -0.80
C VAL A 152 -23.66 8.66 -2.19
N ASN A 153 -22.81 9.02 -3.15
CA ASN A 153 -22.78 8.43 -4.49
C ASN A 153 -21.46 7.70 -4.79
N MET A 154 -21.27 7.26 -6.04
CA MET A 154 -20.07 6.55 -6.47
C MET A 154 -18.78 7.36 -6.35
N VAL A 155 -18.85 8.70 -6.51
CA VAL A 155 -17.71 9.60 -6.33
C VAL A 155 -17.34 9.63 -4.84
N ASP A 156 -18.33 9.78 -3.96
CA ASP A 156 -18.10 9.73 -2.51
C ASP A 156 -17.47 8.38 -2.09
N LEU A 157 -17.92 7.25 -2.65
CA LEU A 157 -17.30 5.94 -2.39
C LEU A 157 -15.87 5.83 -2.94
N ALA A 158 -15.58 6.44 -4.10
CA ALA A 158 -14.24 6.44 -4.67
C ALA A 158 -13.24 7.17 -3.76
N TYR A 159 -13.63 8.32 -3.22
CA TYR A 159 -12.83 9.13 -2.30
C TYR A 159 -12.91 8.67 -0.84
N GLY A 160 -13.95 7.92 -0.44
CA GLY A 160 -14.22 7.54 0.95
C GLY A 160 -13.07 6.81 1.65
N VAL A 161 -12.21 6.18 0.86
CA VAL A 161 -10.91 5.63 1.30
C VAL A 161 -10.10 6.67 2.07
N MET A 162 -10.01 7.91 1.58
CA MET A 162 -9.26 8.98 2.23
C MET A 162 -9.81 9.29 3.62
N GLY A 163 -11.14 9.34 3.77
CA GLY A 163 -11.77 9.77 5.02
C GLY A 163 -11.45 8.88 6.22
N ARG A 164 -11.13 7.59 6.00
CA ARG A 164 -10.83 6.63 7.07
C ARG A 164 -9.38 6.12 7.04
N TRP A 165 -8.79 5.88 5.87
CA TRP A 165 -7.45 5.32 5.77
C TRP A 165 -6.34 6.36 5.84
N PHE A 166 -6.55 7.62 5.44
CA PHE A 166 -5.48 8.62 5.52
C PHE A 166 -5.08 8.89 6.97
N ASP A 167 -6.04 9.02 7.88
CA ASP A 167 -5.78 9.17 9.32
C ASP A 167 -4.92 8.02 9.87
N ALA A 168 -5.25 6.77 9.52
CA ALA A 168 -4.44 5.62 9.91
C ALA A 168 -3.04 5.65 9.29
N ILE A 169 -2.92 6.05 8.01
CA ILE A 169 -1.63 6.16 7.31
C ILE A 169 -0.77 7.26 7.94
N GLU A 170 -1.32 8.42 8.25
CA GLU A 170 -0.61 9.54 8.90
C GLU A 170 -0.05 9.11 10.25
N GLU A 171 -0.88 8.50 11.10
CA GLU A 171 -0.45 7.99 12.41
C GLU A 171 0.67 6.96 12.26
N CYS A 172 0.50 5.96 11.39
CA CYS A 172 1.51 4.91 11.21
C CYS A 172 2.81 5.42 10.57
N SER A 173 2.71 6.45 9.74
CA SER A 173 3.85 6.99 8.99
C SER A 173 4.61 8.08 9.75
N GLY A 174 4.03 8.61 10.83
CA GLY A 174 4.57 9.72 11.61
C GLY A 174 4.56 11.04 10.84
N VAL A 175 3.73 11.16 9.80
CA VAL A 175 3.65 12.34 8.93
C VAL A 175 2.24 12.91 8.98
N ARG A 176 2.13 14.23 8.79
CA ARG A 176 0.85 14.89 8.56
C ARG A 176 0.80 15.47 7.15
N VAL A 177 -0.14 15.00 6.35
CA VAL A 177 -0.49 15.46 5.00
C VAL A 177 -1.70 16.39 5.06
N ILE A 178 -2.73 16.01 5.82
CA ILE A 178 -3.99 16.72 5.93
C ILE A 178 -3.90 17.76 7.06
N ASP A 179 -3.84 19.02 6.65
CA ASP A 179 -4.01 20.18 7.52
C ASP A 179 -5.45 20.70 7.40
N PRO A 180 -6.28 20.64 8.46
CA PRO A 180 -7.65 21.15 8.45
C PRO A 180 -7.77 22.64 8.12
N LEU A 181 -6.74 23.44 8.36
CA LEU A 181 -6.74 24.86 7.97
C LEU A 181 -6.52 25.03 6.46
N LYS A 182 -5.85 24.08 5.83
CA LYS A 182 -5.53 24.09 4.39
C LYS A 182 -6.58 23.36 3.56
N PHE A 183 -7.16 22.30 4.10
CA PHE A 183 -8.14 21.44 3.41
C PHE A 183 -9.48 21.35 4.17
N PRO A 184 -10.13 22.48 4.50
CA PRO A 184 -11.36 22.49 5.29
C PRO A 184 -12.55 21.79 4.61
N LEU A 185 -12.66 21.85 3.27
CA LEU A 185 -13.76 21.22 2.53
C LEU A 185 -13.62 19.71 2.56
N PHE A 186 -12.41 19.19 2.28
CA PHE A 186 -12.11 17.77 2.44
C PHE A 186 -12.39 17.29 3.87
N CYS A 187 -11.90 18.00 4.90
CA CYS A 187 -12.08 17.58 6.29
C CYS A 187 -13.56 17.54 6.67
N GLY A 188 -14.33 18.58 6.32
CA GLY A 188 -15.76 18.60 6.59
C GLY A 188 -16.52 17.51 5.82
N TRP A 189 -16.16 17.24 4.57
CA TRP A 189 -16.75 16.14 3.81
C TRP A 189 -16.40 14.77 4.41
N ALA A 190 -15.15 14.56 4.82
CA ALA A 190 -14.68 13.31 5.41
C ALA A 190 -15.39 13.00 6.74
N GLU A 191 -15.61 14.02 7.57
CA GLU A 191 -16.40 13.92 8.80
C GLU A 191 -17.83 13.48 8.48
N ARG A 192 -18.54 14.21 7.60
CA ARG A 192 -19.91 13.85 7.19
C ARG A 192 -20.00 12.45 6.59
N PHE A 193 -19.04 12.08 5.74
CA PHE A 193 -18.99 10.75 5.12
C PHE A 193 -18.83 9.65 6.18
N ASN A 194 -17.90 9.81 7.12
CA ASN A 194 -17.67 8.84 8.19
C ASN A 194 -18.82 8.76 9.19
N GLU A 195 -19.57 9.84 9.39
CA GLU A 195 -20.73 9.90 10.30
C GLU A 195 -22.05 9.44 9.68
N ALA A 196 -22.13 9.42 8.34
CA ALA A 196 -23.32 8.95 7.64
C ALA A 196 -23.70 7.54 8.13
N PRO A 197 -24.97 7.29 8.54
CA PRO A 197 -25.32 6.09 9.33
C PRO A 197 -24.86 4.77 8.72
N VAL A 198 -25.14 4.56 7.42
CA VAL A 198 -24.72 3.33 6.71
C VAL A 198 -23.20 3.19 6.64
N ILE A 199 -22.48 4.31 6.53
CA ILE A 199 -21.02 4.30 6.44
C ILE A 199 -20.42 4.00 7.82
N ARG A 200 -20.78 4.78 8.84
CA ARG A 200 -20.31 4.62 10.23
C ARG A 200 -20.48 3.19 10.73
N ASP A 201 -21.65 2.61 10.49
CA ASP A 201 -22.01 1.29 11.02
C ASP A 201 -21.33 0.14 10.27
N ASN A 202 -20.66 0.42 9.12
CA ASN A 202 -20.03 -0.58 8.26
C ASN A 202 -18.56 -0.22 7.92
N LEU A 203 -17.90 0.69 8.62
CA LEU A 203 -16.46 0.97 8.49
C LEU A 203 -15.64 0.10 9.47
N PRO A 204 -14.36 -0.21 9.18
CA PRO A 204 -13.53 -0.94 10.12
C PRO A 204 -13.24 -0.06 11.34
N GLY A 205 -12.99 -0.66 12.51
CA GLY A 205 -12.57 0.07 13.69
C GLY A 205 -11.26 0.81 13.47
N ARG A 206 -11.18 2.09 13.85
CA ARG A 206 -9.97 2.93 13.66
C ARG A 206 -8.74 2.27 14.29
N LYS A 207 -8.87 1.82 15.55
CA LYS A 207 -7.77 1.20 16.30
C LYS A 207 -7.24 -0.05 15.61
N GLU A 208 -8.14 -0.93 15.17
CA GLU A 208 -7.78 -2.17 14.47
C GLU A 208 -7.05 -1.86 13.17
N LEU A 209 -7.54 -0.86 12.42
CA LEU A 209 -6.91 -0.39 11.19
C LEU A 209 -5.50 0.13 11.45
N VAL A 210 -5.32 1.01 12.44
CA VAL A 210 -4.00 1.54 12.84
C VAL A 210 -3.06 0.40 13.25
N ASP A 211 -3.51 -0.52 14.12
CA ASP A 211 -2.70 -1.65 14.57
C ASP A 211 -2.24 -2.53 13.40
N PHE A 212 -3.11 -2.76 12.41
CA PHE A 212 -2.78 -3.49 11.19
C PHE A 212 -1.76 -2.75 10.33
N TYR A 213 -2.00 -1.48 10.02
CA TYR A 213 -1.12 -0.68 9.17
C TYR A 213 0.22 -0.40 9.84
N LYS A 214 0.28 -0.26 11.17
CA LYS A 214 1.53 -0.13 11.93
C LYS A 214 2.41 -1.36 11.74
N ARG A 215 1.87 -2.57 12.02
CA ARG A 215 2.58 -3.84 11.78
C ARG A 215 3.00 -4.00 10.32
N ARG A 216 2.10 -3.67 9.37
CA ARG A 216 2.39 -3.75 7.94
C ARG A 216 3.54 -2.82 7.55
N ARG A 217 3.59 -1.61 8.12
CA ARG A 217 4.65 -0.64 7.88
C ARG A 217 5.97 -1.07 8.49
N GLU A 218 5.96 -1.59 9.71
CA GLU A 218 7.12 -2.20 10.34
C GLU A 218 7.72 -3.29 9.46
N MET A 219 6.89 -4.22 8.95
CA MET A 219 7.34 -5.26 8.01
C MET A 219 7.91 -4.68 6.72
N LEU A 220 7.29 -3.65 6.14
CA LEU A 220 7.76 -3.00 4.90
C LEU A 220 9.09 -2.27 5.07
N LEU A 221 9.38 -1.79 6.28
CA LEU A 221 10.57 -0.98 6.55
C LEU A 221 11.70 -1.76 7.23
N ALA A 222 11.46 -2.98 7.70
CA ALA A 222 12.39 -3.67 8.57
C ALA A 222 12.99 -4.94 7.96
N ALA A 223 13.96 -4.76 7.05
CA ALA A 223 14.94 -5.82 6.75
C ALA A 223 15.67 -6.27 8.02
N ALA A 224 16.05 -5.30 8.85
CA ALA A 224 16.75 -5.53 10.11
C ALA A 224 15.90 -6.28 11.15
N ALA A 225 14.60 -6.00 11.27
CA ALA A 225 13.74 -6.74 12.20
C ALA A 225 13.47 -8.17 11.72
N ALA A 226 13.25 -8.37 10.41
CA ALA A 226 13.12 -9.71 9.84
C ALA A 226 14.39 -10.54 10.07
N ALA A 227 15.58 -9.95 9.86
CA ALA A 227 16.85 -10.59 10.16
C ALA A 227 17.06 -10.89 11.65
N ALA A 228 16.70 -9.96 12.54
CA ALA A 228 16.77 -10.18 13.98
C ALA A 228 15.85 -11.34 14.42
N ALA A 229 14.61 -11.38 13.89
CA ALA A 229 13.66 -12.44 14.17
C ALA A 229 14.13 -13.81 13.66
N LEU A 230 14.64 -13.91 12.43
CA LEU A 230 15.22 -15.15 11.89
C LEU A 230 16.38 -15.66 12.75
N LYS A 231 17.17 -14.74 13.31
CA LYS A 231 18.30 -15.05 14.19
C LYS A 231 17.91 -15.27 15.66
N GLY A 232 16.63 -15.15 16.03
CA GLY A 232 16.16 -15.28 17.41
C GLY A 232 16.73 -14.23 18.35
N ILE A 233 17.00 -13.02 17.85
CA ILE A 233 17.57 -11.93 18.64
C ILE A 233 16.43 -11.12 19.26
N ASP A 234 16.40 -11.06 20.59
CA ASP A 234 15.54 -10.12 21.31
C ASP A 234 16.03 -8.69 21.09
N TYR A 235 15.12 -7.78 20.75
CA TYR A 235 15.44 -6.37 20.55
C TYR A 235 14.32 -5.46 21.08
N GLU A 236 14.72 -4.25 21.48
CA GLU A 236 13.79 -3.17 21.75
C GLU A 236 13.60 -2.36 20.46
N TYR A 237 12.34 -2.20 20.03
CA TYR A 237 12.01 -1.30 18.94
C TYR A 237 11.80 0.12 19.47
N ILE A 238 12.65 1.05 19.03
CA ILE A 238 12.50 2.47 19.35
C ILE A 238 11.94 3.19 18.12
N GLU A 239 10.68 3.57 18.20
CA GLU A 239 10.02 4.36 17.16
C GLU A 239 10.66 5.76 17.05
N GLN A 240 10.84 6.24 15.82
CA GLN A 240 11.47 7.54 15.54
C GLN A 240 10.56 8.39 14.68
N ASP A 241 10.33 9.63 15.13
CA ASP A 241 9.75 10.70 14.30
C ASP A 241 10.80 11.17 13.28
N LEU A 242 10.43 11.15 12.00
CA LEU A 242 11.35 11.52 10.91
C LEU A 242 11.34 13.01 10.57
N PHE A 243 10.37 13.77 11.06
CA PHE A 243 10.29 15.24 10.93
C PHE A 243 10.91 15.91 12.15
N ASN A 244 10.54 15.47 13.34
CA ASN A 244 11.12 15.91 14.60
C ASN A 244 12.08 14.84 15.15
N LYS A 245 13.21 14.68 14.46
CA LYS A 245 14.19 13.64 14.77
C LYS A 245 14.69 13.74 16.20
N SER A 246 14.56 12.65 16.95
CA SER A 246 14.99 12.61 18.35
C SER A 246 16.49 12.89 18.48
N PRO A 247 16.95 13.44 19.62
CA PRO A 247 18.37 13.55 19.91
C PRO A 247 19.11 12.21 19.78
N LEU A 248 18.45 11.10 20.12
CA LEU A 248 19.01 9.76 20.00
C LEU A 248 19.30 9.40 18.52
N LEU A 249 18.37 9.65 17.60
CA LEU A 249 18.59 9.39 16.16
C LEU A 249 19.68 10.29 15.60
N LEU A 250 19.67 11.57 15.95
CA LEU A 250 20.66 12.53 15.47
C LEU A 250 22.07 12.21 16.00
N GLN A 251 22.17 11.70 17.22
CA GLN A 251 23.42 11.24 17.82
C GLN A 251 23.89 9.91 17.21
N SER A 252 22.95 9.00 16.93
CA SER A 252 23.26 7.63 16.50
C SER A 252 23.56 7.53 15.00
N ASN A 253 22.98 8.40 14.17
CA ASN A 253 23.29 8.51 12.74
C ASN A 253 23.50 9.99 12.36
N PRO A 254 24.64 10.61 12.75
CA PRO A 254 24.87 12.03 12.53
C PRO A 254 25.06 12.40 11.05
N VAL A 255 25.44 11.42 10.22
CA VAL A 255 25.74 11.61 8.79
C VAL A 255 24.45 11.68 7.98
N HIS A 256 23.70 10.59 7.93
CA HIS A 256 22.51 10.49 7.09
C HIS A 256 21.23 10.87 7.83
N LYS A 257 21.22 10.74 9.18
CA LYS A 257 20.07 11.04 10.03
C LYS A 257 18.82 10.28 9.56
N LYS A 258 19.01 9.05 9.08
CA LYS A 258 17.98 8.15 8.52
C LYS A 258 17.89 6.89 9.38
N ILE A 259 16.72 6.26 9.34
CA ILE A 259 16.46 4.92 9.90
C ILE A 259 16.57 3.85 8.79
N PRO A 260 16.76 2.56 9.12
CA PRO A 260 16.97 2.00 10.45
C PRO A 260 18.36 2.34 11.04
N VAL A 261 18.43 2.33 12.38
CA VAL A 261 19.68 2.34 13.16
C VAL A 261 19.59 1.23 14.19
N LEU A 262 20.55 0.32 14.20
CA LEU A 262 20.69 -0.69 15.26
C LEU A 262 21.63 -0.13 16.33
N ILE A 263 21.25 -0.21 17.60
CA ILE A 263 22.15 0.15 18.71
C ILE A 263 22.47 -1.13 19.47
N HIS A 264 23.70 -1.63 19.34
CA HIS A 264 24.15 -2.83 20.06
C HIS A 264 25.27 -2.44 21.04
N GLY A 265 25.06 -2.67 22.34
CA GLY A 265 26.03 -2.31 23.38
C GLY A 265 26.37 -0.82 23.41
N GLY A 266 25.39 0.04 23.14
CA GLY A 266 25.56 1.51 23.06
C GLY A 266 26.27 2.00 21.79
N LYS A 267 26.58 1.11 20.83
CA LYS A 267 27.23 1.46 19.57
C LYS A 267 26.20 1.45 18.44
N PRO A 268 26.00 2.58 17.75
CA PRO A 268 25.07 2.64 16.64
C PRO A 268 25.68 2.06 15.36
N ILE A 269 24.87 1.31 14.61
CA ILE A 269 25.13 0.79 13.27
C ILE A 269 24.00 1.33 12.38
N SER A 270 24.38 2.04 11.32
CA SER A 270 23.44 2.68 10.37
C SER A 270 23.54 2.01 9.01
N GLU A 271 22.55 2.26 8.15
CA GLU A 271 22.34 1.64 6.83
C GLU A 271 21.81 0.21 6.92
N SER A 272 20.70 -0.05 6.22
CA SER A 272 19.99 -1.34 6.31
C SER A 272 20.89 -2.53 5.95
N MET A 273 21.66 -2.46 4.87
CA MET A 273 22.54 -3.56 4.46
C MET A 273 23.74 -3.75 5.39
N ILE A 274 24.25 -2.67 6.00
CA ILE A 274 25.33 -2.76 6.98
C ILE A 274 24.79 -3.37 8.27
N ILE A 275 23.58 -3.01 8.69
CA ILE A 275 22.91 -3.63 9.84
C ILE A 275 22.69 -5.12 9.60
N LEU A 276 22.22 -5.52 8.41
CA LEU A 276 22.05 -6.94 8.08
C LEU A 276 23.36 -7.72 8.14
N GLN A 277 24.45 -7.18 7.59
CA GLN A 277 25.78 -7.78 7.68
C GLN A 277 26.26 -7.86 9.13
N TYR A 278 26.07 -6.80 9.90
CA TYR A 278 26.44 -6.75 11.30
C TYR A 278 25.71 -7.82 12.14
N LEU A 279 24.40 -7.98 11.92
CA LEU A 279 23.60 -9.02 12.56
C LEU A 279 24.11 -10.41 12.17
N ASP A 280 24.53 -10.59 10.91
CA ASP A 280 25.07 -11.86 10.44
C ASP A 280 26.42 -12.21 11.06
N GLU A 281 27.32 -11.24 11.15
CA GLU A 281 28.65 -11.41 11.72
C GLU A 281 28.64 -11.51 13.26
N SER A 282 27.68 -10.86 13.92
CA SER A 282 27.58 -10.83 15.39
C SER A 282 26.89 -12.08 15.95
N TRP A 283 26.00 -12.72 15.18
CA TRP A 283 25.34 -13.97 15.53
C TRP A 283 25.44 -15.00 14.38
N PRO A 284 26.65 -15.49 14.09
CA PRO A 284 26.85 -16.42 12.98
C PRO A 284 26.25 -17.81 13.25
N GLU A 285 26.09 -18.19 14.53
CA GLU A 285 25.68 -19.54 14.94
C GLU A 285 24.15 -19.76 14.98
N THR A 286 23.34 -18.69 14.89
CA THR A 286 21.88 -18.82 15.04
C THR A 286 21.20 -19.13 13.72
N TYR A 287 21.35 -18.24 12.74
CA TYR A 287 20.73 -18.35 11.42
C TYR A 287 21.56 -17.56 10.40
N PRO A 288 22.51 -18.18 9.67
CA PRO A 288 23.35 -17.47 8.70
C PRO A 288 22.51 -16.84 7.58
N LEU A 289 22.66 -15.53 7.37
CA LEU A 289 22.00 -14.76 6.32
C LEU A 289 22.83 -14.72 5.04
N LEU A 290 24.14 -14.95 5.13
CA LEU A 290 25.01 -15.14 3.97
C LEU A 290 25.56 -16.57 3.92
N PRO A 291 25.83 -17.10 2.71
CA PRO A 291 26.48 -18.39 2.56
C PRO A 291 27.84 -18.46 3.27
N ALA A 292 28.20 -19.66 3.74
CA ALA A 292 29.51 -19.92 4.33
C ALA A 292 30.64 -19.93 3.29
N ASP A 293 30.34 -20.42 2.08
CA ASP A 293 31.28 -20.47 0.97
C ASP A 293 31.64 -19.05 0.48
N PRO A 294 32.94 -18.70 0.31
CA PRO A 294 33.34 -17.37 -0.12
C PRO A 294 32.81 -16.95 -1.50
N HIS A 295 32.68 -17.88 -2.44
CA HIS A 295 32.20 -17.59 -3.78
C HIS A 295 30.68 -17.37 -3.77
N GLU A 296 29.91 -18.23 -3.11
CA GLU A 296 28.47 -18.04 -2.93
C GLU A 296 28.15 -16.75 -2.16
N ARG A 297 28.95 -16.42 -1.14
CA ARG A 297 28.83 -15.15 -0.42
C ARG A 297 29.09 -13.94 -1.33
N ALA A 298 30.08 -14.02 -2.21
CA ALA A 298 30.35 -12.96 -3.19
C ALA A 298 29.19 -12.81 -4.18
N LEU A 299 28.60 -13.90 -4.64
CA LEU A 299 27.40 -13.88 -5.50
C LEU A 299 26.18 -13.27 -4.78
N ALA A 300 25.95 -13.62 -3.51
CA ALA A 300 24.88 -13.02 -2.72
C ALA A 300 25.06 -11.49 -2.61
N ARG A 301 26.28 -11.03 -2.32
CA ARG A 301 26.62 -9.59 -2.28
C ARG A 301 26.45 -8.91 -3.63
N PHE A 302 26.78 -9.58 -4.72
CA PHE A 302 26.55 -9.05 -6.07
C PHE A 302 25.07 -8.79 -6.31
N TRP A 303 24.19 -9.74 -6.00
CA TRP A 303 22.74 -9.57 -6.19
C TRP A 303 22.14 -8.53 -5.26
N ILE A 304 22.58 -8.46 -4.01
CA ILE A 304 22.17 -7.39 -3.09
C ILE A 304 22.54 -6.01 -3.66
N LYS A 305 23.79 -5.86 -4.12
CA LYS A 305 24.25 -4.60 -4.74
C LYS A 305 23.49 -4.29 -6.04
N PHE A 306 23.21 -5.30 -6.85
CA PHE A 306 22.40 -5.13 -8.05
C PHE A 306 21.01 -4.60 -7.71
N ALA A 307 20.37 -5.12 -6.66
CA ALA A 307 19.09 -4.60 -6.20
C ALA A 307 19.18 -3.13 -5.79
N GLU A 308 20.20 -2.73 -5.02
CA GLU A 308 20.41 -1.34 -4.62
C GLU A 308 20.62 -0.40 -5.81
N GLU A 309 21.39 -0.82 -6.82
CA GLU A 309 21.76 0.05 -7.94
C GLU A 309 20.77 0.04 -9.10
N LYS A 310 20.01 -1.04 -9.29
CA LYS A 310 19.19 -1.26 -10.50
C LYS A 310 17.69 -1.36 -10.21
N LEU A 311 17.30 -2.02 -9.12
CA LEU A 311 15.89 -2.09 -8.73
C LEU A 311 15.41 -0.78 -8.10
N VAL A 312 16.23 -0.09 -7.30
CA VAL A 312 15.84 1.21 -6.73
C VAL A 312 15.47 2.23 -7.82
N PRO A 313 16.27 2.42 -8.89
CA PRO A 313 15.89 3.26 -10.02
C PRO A 313 14.71 2.74 -10.83
N ALA A 314 14.51 1.43 -10.93
CA ALA A 314 13.34 0.86 -11.61
C ALA A 314 12.01 1.26 -10.94
N PHE A 315 12.01 1.63 -9.65
CA PHE A 315 10.84 2.23 -8.99
C PHE A 315 10.49 3.65 -9.47
N MET A 316 11.34 4.29 -10.29
CA MET A 316 11.03 5.59 -10.91
C MET A 316 9.80 5.51 -11.82
N ILE A 317 9.40 4.32 -12.30
CA ILE A 317 8.15 4.12 -13.06
C ILE A 317 6.90 4.64 -12.33
N PHE A 318 6.91 4.63 -11.00
CA PHE A 318 5.82 5.13 -10.16
C PHE A 318 5.93 6.63 -9.89
N ARG A 319 7.00 7.29 -10.36
CA ARG A 319 7.38 8.67 -10.05
C ARG A 319 7.51 9.56 -11.28
N THR A 320 7.32 9.03 -12.49
CA THR A 320 7.46 9.75 -13.76
C THR A 320 6.21 9.58 -14.62
N SER A 321 6.00 10.45 -15.61
CA SER A 321 4.87 10.40 -16.55
C SER A 321 5.32 10.74 -17.98
N GLY A 322 4.57 10.30 -18.99
CA GLY A 322 4.88 10.60 -20.41
C GLY A 322 6.14 9.90 -20.90
N GLU A 323 6.92 10.53 -21.79
CA GLU A 323 8.13 9.94 -22.38
C GLU A 323 9.17 9.49 -21.33
N GLU A 324 9.25 10.20 -20.20
CA GLU A 324 10.15 9.84 -19.09
C GLU A 324 9.69 8.57 -18.37
N GLN A 325 8.37 8.34 -18.30
CA GLN A 325 7.81 7.09 -17.79
C GLN A 325 8.02 5.95 -18.76
N GLU A 326 7.83 6.16 -20.05
CA GLU A 326 8.07 5.13 -21.06
C GLU A 326 9.53 4.65 -21.04
N LYS A 327 10.48 5.59 -20.90
CA LYS A 327 11.89 5.26 -20.71
C LYS A 327 12.14 4.49 -19.42
N ALA A 328 11.59 4.95 -18.29
CA ALA A 328 11.73 4.26 -17.01
C ALA A 328 11.12 2.85 -17.04
N VAL A 329 9.99 2.67 -17.73
CA VAL A 329 9.34 1.36 -17.91
C VAL A 329 10.24 0.43 -18.72
N LYS A 330 10.84 0.92 -19.80
CA LYS A 330 11.77 0.11 -20.59
C LYS A 330 12.99 -0.33 -19.78
N GLU A 331 13.61 0.59 -19.06
CA GLU A 331 14.75 0.28 -18.18
C GLU A 331 14.35 -0.70 -17.07
N ALA A 332 13.16 -0.53 -16.48
CA ALA A 332 12.63 -1.47 -15.48
C ALA A 332 12.40 -2.87 -16.06
N LEU A 333 11.86 -2.98 -17.28
CA LEU A 333 11.66 -4.27 -17.95
C LEU A 333 12.99 -4.98 -18.22
N GLU A 334 14.01 -4.26 -18.70
CA GLU A 334 15.36 -4.82 -18.91
C GLU A 334 15.96 -5.33 -17.58
N VAL A 335 15.78 -4.58 -16.49
CA VAL A 335 16.21 -5.02 -15.15
C VAL A 335 15.43 -6.28 -14.71
N MET A 336 14.13 -6.34 -14.95
CA MET A 336 13.31 -7.50 -14.59
C MET A 336 13.69 -8.74 -15.41
N GLU A 337 14.00 -8.61 -16.70
CA GLU A 337 14.50 -9.71 -17.53
C GLU A 337 15.82 -10.27 -17.00
N ILE A 338 16.78 -9.39 -16.66
CA ILE A 338 18.06 -9.79 -16.05
C ILE A 338 17.82 -10.55 -14.74
N LEU A 339 16.89 -10.08 -13.91
CA LEU A 339 16.56 -10.75 -12.66
C LEU A 339 15.92 -12.11 -12.90
N GLU A 340 14.95 -12.21 -13.80
CA GLU A 340 14.28 -13.47 -14.12
C GLU A 340 15.27 -14.50 -14.67
N GLU A 341 16.14 -14.10 -15.59
CA GLU A 341 17.10 -15.00 -16.23
C GLU A 341 18.24 -15.40 -15.29
N HIS A 342 18.85 -14.43 -14.61
CA HIS A 342 20.14 -14.62 -13.95
C HIS A 342 20.04 -14.69 -12.43
N ALA A 343 19.11 -13.97 -11.80
CA ALA A 343 18.90 -14.05 -10.36
C ALA A 343 17.95 -15.20 -10.02
N PHE A 344 16.67 -15.08 -10.37
CA PHE A 344 15.64 -16.07 -10.08
C PHE A 344 15.84 -17.36 -10.88
N GLY A 345 16.27 -17.29 -12.14
CA GLY A 345 16.64 -18.45 -12.95
C GLY A 345 17.78 -19.29 -12.34
N SER A 346 18.60 -18.70 -11.47
CA SER A 346 19.65 -19.43 -10.73
C SER A 346 19.11 -20.27 -9.57
N LEU A 347 17.87 -20.05 -9.12
CA LEU A 347 17.24 -20.79 -8.03
C LEU A 347 16.99 -22.26 -8.40
N LYS A 348 16.70 -22.56 -9.67
CA LYS A 348 16.34 -23.91 -10.15
C LYS A 348 15.19 -24.50 -9.30
N GLU A 349 15.46 -25.52 -8.48
CA GLU A 349 14.50 -26.17 -7.58
C GLU A 349 14.50 -25.59 -6.15
N LYS A 350 15.35 -24.60 -5.87
CA LYS A 350 15.42 -23.94 -4.55
C LYS A 350 14.24 -23.00 -4.36
N GLU A 351 13.69 -22.99 -3.15
CA GLU A 351 12.59 -22.10 -2.76
C GLU A 351 13.06 -20.66 -2.57
N PHE A 352 14.29 -20.50 -2.07
CA PHE A 352 14.93 -19.22 -1.75
C PHE A 352 16.35 -19.14 -2.31
N PHE A 353 16.94 -17.94 -2.39
CA PHE A 353 18.36 -17.77 -2.71
C PHE A 353 19.26 -18.50 -1.70
N GLY A 354 18.79 -18.68 -0.46
CA GLY A 354 19.43 -19.51 0.55
C GLY A 354 19.16 -21.01 0.45
N GLY A 355 18.46 -21.49 -0.57
CA GLY A 355 18.04 -22.89 -0.68
C GLY A 355 16.66 -23.10 -0.06
N ASP A 356 16.63 -23.78 1.08
CA ASP A 356 15.43 -24.05 1.90
C ASP A 356 15.15 -22.95 2.93
N LYS A 357 15.98 -21.91 2.95
CA LYS A 357 16.00 -20.85 3.95
C LYS A 357 16.08 -19.48 3.31
N VAL A 358 15.32 -18.52 3.85
CA VAL A 358 15.43 -17.10 3.52
C VAL A 358 16.83 -16.63 3.89
N ASN A 359 17.55 -15.97 2.98
CA ASN A 359 18.86 -15.38 3.21
C ASN A 359 18.83 -13.84 2.99
N MET A 360 19.98 -13.18 3.04
CA MET A 360 20.08 -11.71 2.90
C MET A 360 19.65 -11.20 1.52
N VAL A 361 19.82 -12.00 0.47
CA VAL A 361 19.30 -11.71 -0.87
C VAL A 361 17.78 -11.78 -0.83
N ASP A 362 17.20 -12.85 -0.26
CA ASP A 362 15.75 -13.00 -0.12
C ASP A 362 15.12 -11.85 0.69
N LEU A 363 15.76 -11.40 1.78
CA LEU A 363 15.29 -10.25 2.55
C LEU A 363 15.31 -8.96 1.74
N THR A 364 16.38 -8.73 0.97
CA THR A 364 16.54 -7.54 0.12
C THR A 364 15.47 -7.49 -0.97
N TYR A 365 15.32 -8.59 -1.72
CA TYR A 365 14.38 -8.68 -2.83
C TYR A 365 12.92 -8.82 -2.37
N GLY A 366 12.66 -9.54 -1.28
CA GLY A 366 11.31 -9.72 -0.72
C GLY A 366 10.70 -8.39 -0.26
N LEU A 367 11.48 -7.54 0.41
CA LEU A 367 11.02 -6.20 0.81
C LEU A 367 10.76 -5.29 -0.38
N MET A 368 11.59 -5.38 -1.41
CA MET A 368 11.36 -4.67 -2.67
C MET A 368 10.12 -5.20 -3.39
N GLY A 369 9.90 -6.52 -3.40
CA GLY A 369 8.71 -7.16 -3.94
C GLY A 369 7.43 -6.68 -3.26
N LEU A 370 7.43 -6.50 -1.93
CA LEU A 370 6.29 -5.93 -1.19
C LEU A 370 5.93 -4.49 -1.60
N ARG A 371 6.85 -3.76 -2.24
CA ARG A 371 6.60 -2.43 -2.79
C ARG A 371 5.99 -2.48 -4.20
N ILE A 372 6.26 -3.53 -4.97
CA ILE A 372 5.82 -3.72 -6.37
C ILE A 372 4.51 -4.48 -6.45
N VAL A 373 4.32 -5.49 -5.60
CA VAL A 373 3.08 -6.27 -5.55
C VAL A 373 1.98 -5.33 -5.05
N PRO A 374 0.98 -5.01 -5.90
CA PRO A 374 -0.18 -4.27 -5.43
C PRO A 374 -0.95 -5.22 -4.52
N ASP A 375 -1.45 -4.70 -3.40
CA ASP A 375 -2.33 -5.45 -2.50
C ASP A 375 -3.55 -6.00 -3.28
#